data_AF-A0A5N4DAI4-F1
#
_entry.id   AF-A0A5N4DAI4-F1
#
_cell.length_a   1.000
_cell.length_b   1.000
_cell.length_c   1.000
_cell.angle_alpha   90.00
_cell.angle_beta   90.00
_cell.angle_gamma   90.00
#
_symmetry.space_group_name_H-M   'P 1'
#
loop_
_entity.id
_entity.type
_entity.pdbx_description
1 polymer ?
#
loop_
_entity_poly.entity_id
_entity_poly.type
_entity_poly.pdbx_seq_one_letter_code
_entity_poly.pdbx_strand_id
1 'polypeptide(L)'
;MEEPANVGSHSEELVSHFKRRPEKEHLPQHASENQLSCLKQDILNEKTELEATFKEAEIATCSVELLLPLFKETIEEISFENANLSASNLKISKQKEILTKELDTLKCVRQALEHHLRKKEYQQVEGSLSSMLEKLTDNESENANLKKKLLEKETCIQELSCLFQNEKANALKANRFSQSVKVVHERLQFQVHKKEAENDKLKEYIKSLETEISEWNLQLRKSKREAVAIKESSRQKAIALKKASKIYKQRIEHFTGDMGNLTSQIREQEAKLSETISASNAWKSHHDKIVIEKNELEVQIETMKKQIINLLEDLKKMEDHGKNSCEEILRKLHTIECENESLNLENTKLKTALAALKDEVVSVENELLELQEVEKQQKTLIEVYKTQIQKLQEAAEMVKSRCENLLQENNLITKNKNKKLKKVDGNHNLLTKLSLEEENYLIQLKCENLQQKLEQMDAENKELEKKLANQEEYLKHSNLKFKEKSAEYTALARQLEAALEEGRQKVQMAFI
;
A
#
# COMPACT_ATOMS: atom_id res chain seq x y z
N MET A 1 38.51 -23.84 48.97
CA MET A 1 38.57 -25.22 49.48
C MET A 1 39.79 -25.89 48.87
N GLU A 2 40.19 -27.04 49.40
CA GLU A 2 41.23 -27.93 48.87
C GLU A 2 42.68 -27.43 48.96
N GLU A 3 43.25 -27.68 50.14
CA GLU A 3 44.53 -28.40 50.32
C GLU A 3 44.65 -29.62 49.37
N PRO A 4 45.85 -30.10 49.01
CA PRO A 4 46.76 -30.77 49.96
C PRO A 4 48.28 -30.52 49.70
N ALA A 5 49.24 -31.20 50.34
CA ALA A 5 49.47 -31.50 51.77
C ALA A 5 50.80 -32.28 51.95
N ASN A 6 51.52 -32.00 53.05
CA ASN A 6 52.43 -32.91 53.78
C ASN A 6 53.87 -33.23 53.27
N VAL A 7 54.73 -33.59 54.25
CA VAL A 7 56.11 -34.15 54.21
C VAL A 7 57.23 -33.24 53.66
N GLY A 8 58.31 -32.89 54.37
CA GLY A 8 58.63 -33.03 55.81
C GLY A 8 59.87 -33.92 56.11
N SER A 9 60.97 -33.34 56.61
CA SER A 9 62.02 -34.02 57.40
C SER A 9 63.04 -33.05 58.01
N HIS A 10 63.67 -33.47 59.10
CA HIS A 10 64.67 -32.74 59.90
C HIS A 10 66.11 -33.06 59.46
N SER A 11 67.08 -32.20 59.82
CA SER A 11 68.36 -32.62 60.41
C SER A 11 69.15 -31.43 60.96
N GLU A 12 69.76 -31.61 62.13
CA GLU A 12 70.73 -30.69 62.74
C GLU A 12 72.18 -31.08 62.39
N GLU A 13 73.15 -30.33 62.94
CA GLU A 13 74.60 -30.61 63.03
C GLU A 13 75.46 -30.73 61.74
N LEU A 14 76.62 -30.04 61.75
CA LEU A 14 77.93 -30.70 61.82
C LEU A 14 79.07 -29.71 62.15
N VAL A 15 80.21 -30.22 62.65
CA VAL A 15 81.18 -29.46 63.45
C VAL A 15 82.68 -29.71 63.10
N SER A 16 83.35 -28.66 62.61
CA SER A 16 84.78 -28.31 62.81
C SER A 16 85.98 -29.20 62.31
N HIS A 17 87.18 -28.61 62.44
CA HIS A 17 88.55 -29.13 62.17
C HIS A 17 88.96 -29.25 60.68
N PHE A 18 90.24 -29.25 60.24
CA PHE A 18 91.60 -29.30 60.83
C PHE A 18 92.51 -28.22 60.16
N LYS A 19 93.80 -27.98 60.47
CA LYS A 19 94.63 -27.90 61.71
C LYS A 19 96.06 -27.40 61.32
N ARG A 20 96.78 -26.72 62.22
CA ARG A 20 98.12 -26.11 61.99
C ARG A 20 99.27 -27.11 62.24
N ARG A 21 100.44 -26.95 61.57
CA ARG A 21 101.68 -27.74 61.81
C ARG A 21 102.94 -26.85 61.78
N PRO A 22 103.89 -27.00 62.73
CA PRO A 22 105.25 -26.43 62.66
C PRO A 22 106.36 -27.51 62.72
N GLU A 23 107.59 -27.17 62.30
CA GLU A 23 108.80 -28.02 62.37
C GLU A 23 110.02 -27.22 62.91
N LYS A 24 111.12 -27.89 63.32
CA LYS A 24 112.08 -27.37 64.33
C LYS A 24 113.53 -27.91 64.15
N GLU A 25 114.53 -27.05 64.40
CA GLU A 25 115.92 -27.29 64.88
C GLU A 25 116.87 -28.34 64.25
N HIS A 26 118.16 -27.97 64.07
CA HIS A 26 119.35 -28.72 64.55
C HIS A 26 120.67 -27.92 64.38
N LEU A 27 121.71 -28.22 65.20
CA LEU A 27 123.02 -27.55 65.25
C LEU A 27 124.08 -28.45 65.97
N PRO A 28 125.36 -28.57 65.53
CA PRO A 28 126.41 -29.39 66.19
C PRO A 28 127.58 -28.59 66.86
N GLN A 29 128.57 -29.28 67.45
CA GLN A 29 129.34 -28.80 68.62
C GLN A 29 130.86 -29.21 68.68
N HIS A 30 131.70 -28.31 69.24
CA HIS A 30 133.10 -28.37 69.78
C HIS A 30 134.08 -29.55 69.60
N ALA A 31 135.39 -29.21 69.51
CA ALA A 31 136.54 -30.00 70.05
C ALA A 31 137.86 -29.19 70.13
N SER A 32 138.48 -29.01 71.34
CA SER A 32 139.93 -28.67 71.53
C SER A 32 140.37 -28.45 73.00
N GLU A 33 140.82 -29.48 73.75
CA GLU A 33 141.43 -29.29 75.10
C GLU A 33 142.66 -30.17 75.45
N ASN A 34 142.85 -31.33 74.81
CA ASN A 34 143.76 -32.38 75.33
C ASN A 34 145.28 -32.15 75.25
N GLN A 35 145.78 -31.08 74.61
CA GLN A 35 147.22 -30.95 74.32
C GLN A 35 148.07 -30.31 75.44
N LEU A 36 147.45 -29.71 76.47
CA LEU A 36 148.14 -28.85 77.44
C LEU A 36 148.66 -29.54 78.73
N SER A 37 148.32 -30.81 78.95
CA SER A 37 148.68 -31.54 80.17
C SER A 37 150.07 -32.19 80.12
N CYS A 38 150.43 -32.80 78.98
CA CYS A 38 151.60 -33.68 78.90
C CYS A 38 152.94 -32.95 79.14
N LEU A 39 153.10 -31.77 78.54
CA LEU A 39 154.34 -30.96 78.58
C LEU A 39 154.80 -30.52 79.99
N LYS A 40 153.95 -30.64 81.02
CA LYS A 40 154.31 -30.28 82.40
C LYS A 40 154.99 -31.41 83.18
N GLN A 41 154.85 -32.66 82.75
CA GLN A 41 155.33 -33.81 83.51
C GLN A 41 156.85 -33.99 83.39
N ASP A 42 157.38 -33.90 82.16
CA ASP A 42 158.78 -34.23 81.85
C ASP A 42 159.78 -33.26 82.51
N ILE A 43 159.42 -31.97 82.56
CA ILE A 43 160.23 -30.89 83.16
C ILE A 43 160.50 -31.15 84.66
N LEU A 44 159.59 -31.86 85.35
CA LEU A 44 159.72 -32.14 86.78
C LEU A 44 160.76 -33.24 87.08
N ASN A 45 160.83 -34.27 86.22
CA ASN A 45 161.66 -35.45 86.44
C ASN A 45 163.17 -35.16 86.24
N GLU A 46 163.55 -34.40 85.22
CA GLU A 46 164.97 -34.05 84.98
C GLU A 46 165.61 -33.31 86.17
N LYS A 47 164.81 -32.51 86.89
CA LYS A 47 165.32 -31.69 88.00
C LYS A 47 165.83 -32.56 89.15
N THR A 48 165.13 -33.66 89.45
CA THR A 48 165.44 -34.55 90.57
C THR A 48 166.73 -35.35 90.40
N GLU A 49 167.11 -35.72 89.17
CA GLU A 49 168.38 -36.44 88.94
C GLU A 49 169.60 -35.55 89.14
N LEU A 50 169.54 -34.30 88.66
CA LEU A 50 170.66 -33.36 88.75
C LEU A 50 170.99 -33.02 90.23
N GLU A 51 169.97 -32.87 91.07
CA GLU A 51 170.11 -32.53 92.49
C GLU A 51 170.77 -33.67 93.30
N ALA A 52 170.67 -34.93 92.86
CA ALA A 52 171.37 -36.06 93.48
C ALA A 52 172.88 -35.99 93.21
N THR A 53 173.29 -35.75 91.97
CA THR A 53 174.72 -35.72 91.58
C THR A 53 175.53 -34.64 92.27
N PHE A 54 174.90 -33.51 92.66
CA PHE A 54 175.58 -32.41 93.33
C PHE A 54 175.95 -32.75 94.78
N LYS A 55 175.11 -33.53 95.49
CA LYS A 55 175.34 -33.93 96.89
C LYS A 55 176.47 -34.95 97.02
N GLU A 56 176.68 -35.79 96.01
CA GLU A 56 177.78 -36.77 96.00
C GLU A 56 179.16 -36.09 95.94
N ALA A 57 179.27 -34.97 95.20
CA ALA A 57 180.48 -34.15 95.13
C ALA A 57 180.79 -33.39 96.45
N GLU A 58 179.75 -32.97 97.16
CA GLU A 58 179.86 -32.27 98.45
C GLU A 58 180.47 -33.18 99.53
N ILE A 59 179.98 -34.43 99.62
CA ILE A 59 180.44 -35.45 100.59
C ILE A 59 181.92 -35.81 100.38
N ALA A 60 182.35 -35.97 99.13
CA ALA A 60 183.76 -36.25 98.80
C ALA A 60 184.68 -35.09 99.25
N THR A 61 184.25 -33.84 99.06
CA THR A 61 185.03 -32.65 99.40
C THR A 61 185.26 -32.53 100.91
N CYS A 62 184.21 -32.69 101.72
CA CYS A 62 184.31 -32.64 103.19
C CYS A 62 185.20 -33.76 103.78
N SER A 63 185.35 -34.87 103.07
CA SER A 63 186.15 -36.02 103.54
C SER A 63 187.66 -35.77 103.47
N VAL A 64 188.13 -34.89 102.58
CA VAL A 64 189.56 -34.56 102.41
C VAL A 64 190.05 -33.58 103.49
N GLU A 65 189.21 -32.62 103.87
CA GLU A 65 189.56 -31.53 104.80
C GLU A 65 189.93 -32.05 106.22
N LEU A 66 189.26 -33.11 106.67
CA LEU A 66 189.47 -33.77 107.97
C LEU A 66 190.84 -34.46 108.14
N LEU A 67 191.54 -34.80 107.05
CA LEU A 67 192.81 -35.53 107.12
C LEU A 67 194.05 -34.64 107.25
N LEU A 68 193.96 -33.36 106.89
CA LEU A 68 195.10 -32.43 106.84
C LEU A 68 195.86 -32.24 108.17
N PRO A 69 195.22 -32.11 109.35
CA PRO A 69 195.95 -31.88 110.60
C PRO A 69 196.88 -33.03 111.00
N LEU A 70 196.44 -34.28 110.81
CA LEU A 70 197.16 -35.49 111.23
C LEU A 70 198.47 -35.73 110.46
N PHE A 71 198.62 -35.14 109.27
CA PHE A 71 199.88 -35.16 108.53
C PHE A 71 200.96 -34.27 109.17
N LYS A 72 200.59 -33.22 109.91
CA LYS A 72 201.55 -32.20 110.37
C LYS A 72 202.43 -32.70 111.52
N GLU A 73 201.83 -33.28 112.57
CA GLU A 73 202.59 -33.85 113.71
C GLU A 73 203.58 -34.92 113.26
N THR A 74 203.19 -35.75 112.28
CA THR A 74 204.02 -36.83 111.72
C THR A 74 205.29 -36.32 111.01
N ILE A 75 205.35 -35.03 110.64
CA ILE A 75 206.51 -34.42 109.97
C ILE A 75 207.49 -33.79 110.97
N GLU A 76 206.97 -33.20 112.07
CA GLU A 76 207.81 -32.50 113.06
C GLU A 76 208.62 -33.49 113.94
N GLU A 77 208.08 -34.68 114.23
CA GLU A 77 208.73 -35.76 115.02
C GLU A 77 210.02 -36.33 114.37
N ILE A 78 210.20 -36.17 113.05
CA ILE A 78 211.34 -36.74 112.30
C ILE A 78 212.62 -35.88 112.44
N SER A 79 212.54 -34.72 113.09
CA SER A 79 213.57 -33.67 113.02
C SER A 79 214.77 -33.81 113.98
N PHE A 80 214.72 -34.67 115.01
CA PHE A 80 215.78 -34.79 116.02
C PHE A 80 216.37 -36.22 116.15
N GLU A 81 217.70 -36.29 115.99
CA GLU A 81 218.64 -37.36 116.37
C GLU A 81 218.39 -38.82 115.92
N ASN A 82 218.72 -39.05 114.64
CA ASN A 82 219.80 -39.95 114.19
C ASN A 82 219.91 -41.42 114.69
N ALA A 83 220.11 -42.32 113.72
CA ALA A 83 220.67 -43.66 113.87
C ALA A 83 219.86 -44.76 114.61
N ASN A 84 218.69 -45.13 114.06
CA ASN A 84 218.49 -46.51 113.57
C ASN A 84 217.26 -46.63 112.65
N LEU A 85 217.35 -47.45 111.59
CA LEU A 85 216.37 -47.52 110.50
C LEU A 85 215.59 -48.83 110.49
N SER A 86 214.26 -48.78 110.69
CA SER A 86 213.35 -49.87 110.26
C SER A 86 211.86 -49.48 110.20
N ALA A 87 211.36 -48.64 111.12
CA ALA A 87 209.91 -48.50 111.35
C ALA A 87 209.17 -47.44 110.51
N SER A 88 209.87 -46.41 110.02
CA SER A 88 209.24 -45.18 109.49
C SER A 88 208.56 -45.34 108.11
N ASN A 89 208.99 -46.29 107.28
CA ASN A 89 208.53 -46.39 105.88
C ASN A 89 207.09 -46.90 105.70
N LEU A 90 206.50 -47.60 106.69
CA LEU A 90 205.20 -48.25 106.49
C LEU A 90 203.98 -47.31 106.55
N LYS A 91 204.09 -46.17 107.27
CA LYS A 91 203.00 -45.17 107.39
C LYS A 91 202.77 -44.42 106.07
N ILE A 92 203.85 -43.92 105.46
CA ILE A 92 203.82 -43.03 104.28
C ILE A 92 203.14 -43.69 103.07
N SER A 93 203.36 -45.00 102.87
CA SER A 93 202.80 -45.73 101.72
C SER A 93 201.26 -45.75 101.73
N LYS A 94 200.64 -46.06 102.87
CA LYS A 94 199.17 -46.08 103.00
C LYS A 94 198.53 -44.71 102.82
N GLN A 95 199.17 -43.66 103.34
CA GLN A 95 198.69 -42.28 103.19
C GLN A 95 198.70 -41.79 101.73
N LYS A 96 199.66 -42.25 100.91
CA LYS A 96 199.73 -41.91 99.48
C LYS A 96 198.62 -42.58 98.63
N GLU A 97 198.25 -43.82 98.97
CA GLU A 97 197.23 -44.58 98.22
C GLU A 97 195.83 -43.96 98.34
N ILE A 98 195.48 -43.42 99.52
CA ILE A 98 194.18 -42.79 99.77
C ILE A 98 194.05 -41.50 98.93
N LEU A 99 195.08 -40.65 98.93
CA LEU A 99 195.07 -39.38 98.20
C LEU A 99 194.93 -39.56 96.67
N THR A 100 195.46 -40.67 96.13
CA THR A 100 195.31 -40.97 94.69
C THR A 100 193.90 -41.41 94.32
N LYS A 101 193.18 -42.11 95.20
CA LYS A 101 191.78 -42.50 94.94
C LYS A 101 190.83 -41.32 94.93
N GLU A 102 190.95 -40.40 95.90
CA GLU A 102 190.08 -39.22 95.95
C GLU A 102 190.38 -38.16 94.88
N LEU A 103 191.59 -38.16 94.30
CA LEU A 103 191.89 -37.29 93.17
C LEU A 103 191.22 -37.77 91.87
N ASP A 104 191.10 -39.09 91.66
CA ASP A 104 190.45 -39.64 90.48
C ASP A 104 188.90 -39.63 90.59
N THR A 105 188.30 -39.76 91.78
CA THR A 105 186.84 -39.56 91.98
C THR A 105 186.42 -38.14 91.59
N LEU A 106 187.11 -37.13 92.12
CA LEU A 106 186.83 -35.71 91.85
C LEU A 106 187.02 -35.36 90.35
N LYS A 107 187.97 -36.00 89.69
CA LYS A 107 188.24 -35.87 88.25
C LYS A 107 187.15 -36.51 87.37
N CYS A 108 186.62 -37.67 87.77
CA CYS A 108 185.46 -38.29 87.12
C CYS A 108 184.19 -37.41 87.25
N VAL A 109 183.91 -36.89 88.44
CA VAL A 109 182.77 -35.97 88.69
C VAL A 109 182.85 -34.73 87.79
N ARG A 110 184.05 -34.14 87.63
CA ARG A 110 184.24 -32.99 86.73
C ARG A 110 183.93 -33.32 85.27
N GLN A 111 184.36 -34.48 84.78
CA GLN A 111 184.09 -34.89 83.39
C GLN A 111 182.59 -35.17 83.15
N ALA A 112 181.87 -35.69 84.14
CA ALA A 112 180.41 -35.86 84.06
C ALA A 112 179.69 -34.49 83.93
N LEU A 113 180.09 -33.50 84.72
CA LEU A 113 179.55 -32.13 84.66
C LEU A 113 179.85 -31.43 83.32
N GLU A 114 181.08 -31.54 82.80
CA GLU A 114 181.45 -30.98 81.47
C GLU A 114 180.63 -31.60 80.34
N HIS A 115 180.27 -32.89 80.42
CA HIS A 115 179.41 -33.57 79.46
C HIS A 115 177.93 -33.13 79.56
N HIS A 116 177.40 -32.99 80.79
CA HIS A 116 176.00 -32.59 81.01
C HIS A 116 175.72 -31.16 80.52
N LEU A 117 176.61 -30.20 80.77
CA LEU A 117 176.46 -28.83 80.30
C LEU A 117 176.44 -28.76 78.76
N ARG A 118 177.47 -29.33 78.11
CA ARG A 118 177.62 -29.24 76.64
C ARG A 118 176.49 -29.92 75.85
N LYS A 119 175.86 -30.95 76.43
CA LYS A 119 174.70 -31.61 75.83
C LYS A 119 173.42 -30.76 75.90
N LYS A 120 173.21 -30.02 77.01
CA LYS A 120 171.96 -29.30 77.27
C LYS A 120 171.78 -28.07 76.37
N GLU A 121 172.86 -27.32 76.11
CA GLU A 121 172.80 -26.09 75.31
C GLU A 121 172.41 -26.34 73.84
N TYR A 122 173.00 -27.36 73.19
CA TYR A 122 172.69 -27.65 71.79
C TYR A 122 171.29 -28.26 71.59
N GLN A 123 170.91 -29.26 72.41
CA GLN A 123 169.66 -30.01 72.15
C GLN A 123 168.40 -29.26 72.60
N GLN A 124 168.48 -28.32 73.55
CA GLN A 124 167.30 -27.61 74.07
C GLN A 124 167.00 -26.29 73.34
N VAL A 125 168.01 -25.60 72.80
CA VAL A 125 167.81 -24.31 72.11
C VAL A 125 167.36 -24.49 70.67
N GLU A 126 168.04 -25.35 69.90
CA GLU A 126 167.77 -25.56 68.47
C GLU A 126 166.39 -26.19 68.23
N GLY A 127 166.03 -27.23 69.00
CA GLY A 127 164.70 -27.85 68.94
C GLY A 127 163.56 -26.91 69.38
N SER A 128 163.80 -26.06 70.38
CA SER A 128 162.80 -25.09 70.85
C SER A 128 162.52 -24.02 69.79
N LEU A 129 163.57 -23.41 69.24
CA LEU A 129 163.47 -22.42 68.15
C LEU A 129 162.84 -23.02 66.90
N SER A 130 163.25 -24.23 66.49
CA SER A 130 162.65 -24.93 65.35
C SER A 130 161.14 -25.13 65.55
N SER A 131 160.71 -25.64 66.71
CA SER A 131 159.28 -25.84 67.00
C SER A 131 158.47 -24.55 67.13
N MET A 132 159.11 -23.41 67.42
CA MET A 132 158.45 -22.10 67.42
C MET A 132 158.37 -21.50 66.01
N LEU A 133 159.38 -21.70 65.17
CA LEU A 133 159.38 -21.28 63.78
C LEU A 133 158.38 -22.10 62.94
N GLU A 134 158.33 -23.41 63.17
CA GLU A 134 157.34 -24.34 62.61
C GLU A 134 155.92 -23.88 62.98
N LYS A 135 155.62 -23.72 64.28
CA LYS A 135 154.32 -23.21 64.74
C LYS A 135 154.00 -21.82 64.19
N LEU A 136 154.98 -20.93 64.03
CA LEU A 136 154.74 -19.60 63.47
C LEU A 136 154.40 -19.68 61.97
N THR A 137 155.08 -20.56 61.23
CA THR A 137 154.78 -20.89 59.83
C THR A 137 153.40 -21.53 59.68
N ASP A 138 153.05 -22.47 60.57
CA ASP A 138 151.72 -23.09 60.62
C ASP A 138 150.63 -22.03 60.89
N ASN A 139 150.81 -21.17 61.89
CA ASN A 139 149.89 -20.08 62.21
C ASN A 139 149.78 -19.06 61.06
N GLU A 140 150.87 -18.74 60.36
CA GLU A 140 150.83 -17.89 59.15
C GLU A 140 150.06 -18.58 58.02
N SER A 141 150.23 -19.89 57.83
CA SER A 141 149.49 -20.68 56.83
C SER A 141 148.00 -20.79 57.19
N GLU A 142 147.65 -20.95 58.47
CA GLU A 142 146.27 -20.98 58.94
C GLU A 142 145.63 -19.60 58.79
N ASN A 143 146.33 -18.52 59.18
CA ASN A 143 145.86 -17.14 59.02
C ASN A 143 145.66 -16.79 57.53
N ALA A 144 146.56 -17.21 56.64
CA ALA A 144 146.38 -17.08 55.19
C ALA A 144 145.14 -17.85 54.68
N ASN A 145 144.93 -19.08 55.17
CA ASN A 145 143.75 -19.88 54.84
C ASN A 145 142.45 -19.30 55.42
N LEU A 146 142.47 -18.75 56.63
CA LEU A 146 141.34 -18.04 57.25
C LEU A 146 141.01 -16.77 56.48
N LYS A 147 142.02 -15.99 56.08
CA LYS A 147 141.86 -14.79 55.23
C LYS A 147 141.29 -15.15 53.85
N LYS A 148 141.71 -16.27 53.25
CA LYS A 148 141.12 -16.80 52.00
C LYS A 148 139.66 -17.20 52.19
N LYS A 149 139.35 -17.98 53.24
CA LYS A 149 137.96 -18.35 53.60
C LYS A 149 137.09 -17.11 53.89
N LEU A 150 137.64 -16.08 54.52
CA LEU A 150 136.94 -14.82 54.78
C LEU A 150 136.59 -14.10 53.48
N LEU A 151 137.53 -13.98 52.54
CA LEU A 151 137.27 -13.41 51.21
C LEU A 151 136.24 -14.24 50.42
N GLU A 152 136.33 -15.57 50.45
CA GLU A 152 135.34 -16.47 49.83
C GLU A 152 133.93 -16.28 50.43
N LYS A 153 133.84 -16.08 51.75
CA LYS A 153 132.56 -15.80 52.43
C LYS A 153 132.05 -14.40 52.13
N GLU A 154 132.92 -13.39 52.02
CA GLU A 154 132.55 -12.03 51.63
C GLU A 154 132.00 -12.01 50.18
N THR A 155 132.67 -12.67 49.23
CA THR A 155 132.13 -12.82 47.86
C THR A 155 130.79 -13.54 47.85
N CYS A 156 130.64 -14.62 48.62
CA CYS A 156 129.38 -15.34 48.76
C CYS A 156 128.26 -14.46 49.35
N ILE A 157 128.57 -13.61 50.34
CA ILE A 157 127.62 -12.63 50.92
C ILE A 157 127.22 -11.57 49.89
N GLN A 158 128.15 -11.11 49.05
CA GLN A 158 127.87 -10.15 47.97
C GLN A 158 126.99 -10.77 46.87
N GLU A 159 127.25 -12.01 46.46
CA GLU A 159 126.42 -12.78 45.51
C GLU A 159 125.00 -12.99 46.06
N LEU A 160 124.88 -13.47 47.30
CA LEU A 160 123.59 -13.64 47.99
C LEU A 160 122.84 -12.31 48.15
N SER A 161 123.55 -11.21 48.40
CA SER A 161 122.98 -9.86 48.46
C SER A 161 122.44 -9.40 47.10
N CYS A 162 123.17 -9.68 46.01
CA CYS A 162 122.72 -9.41 44.64
C CYS A 162 121.44 -10.21 44.30
N LEU A 163 121.44 -11.51 44.60
CA LEU A 163 120.26 -12.38 44.43
C LEU A 163 119.07 -11.88 45.26
N PHE A 164 119.28 -11.48 46.50
CA PHE A 164 118.23 -10.93 47.37
C PHE A 164 117.62 -9.63 46.83
N GLN A 165 118.43 -8.69 46.32
CA GLN A 165 117.88 -7.46 45.70
C GLN A 165 117.15 -7.76 44.38
N ASN A 166 117.65 -8.70 43.58
CA ASN A 166 116.98 -9.14 42.36
C ASN A 166 115.62 -9.79 42.67
N GLU A 167 115.55 -10.66 43.67
CA GLU A 167 114.30 -11.33 44.03
C GLU A 167 113.31 -10.38 44.71
N LYS A 168 113.78 -9.44 45.53
CA LYS A 168 112.99 -8.30 46.01
C LYS A 168 112.41 -7.46 44.85
N ALA A 169 113.18 -7.23 43.80
CA ALA A 169 112.71 -6.54 42.59
C ALA A 169 111.70 -7.39 41.80
N ASN A 170 111.87 -8.71 41.74
CA ASN A 170 110.93 -9.64 41.11
C ASN A 170 109.59 -9.71 41.87
N ALA A 171 109.63 -9.83 43.20
CA ALA A 171 108.44 -9.77 44.05
C ALA A 171 107.66 -8.46 43.87
N LEU A 172 108.35 -7.32 43.74
CA LEU A 172 107.72 -6.03 43.42
C LEU A 172 107.09 -5.98 42.01
N LYS A 173 107.72 -6.59 41.00
CA LYS A 173 107.13 -6.76 39.65
C LYS A 173 105.88 -7.66 39.71
N ALA A 174 105.98 -8.81 40.36
CA ALA A 174 104.89 -9.78 40.51
C ALA A 174 103.69 -9.18 41.24
N ASN A 175 103.91 -8.39 42.30
CA ASN A 175 102.86 -7.64 42.99
C ASN A 175 102.16 -6.63 42.06
N ARG A 176 102.93 -5.84 41.28
CA ARG A 176 102.38 -4.91 40.27
C ARG A 176 101.56 -5.64 39.20
N PHE A 177 102.02 -6.79 38.72
CA PHE A 177 101.25 -7.61 37.78
C PHE A 177 99.97 -8.17 38.41
N SER A 178 100.03 -8.69 39.64
CA SER A 178 98.86 -9.16 40.39
C SER A 178 97.80 -8.06 40.58
N GLN A 179 98.22 -6.85 40.94
CA GLN A 179 97.34 -5.68 41.04
C GLN A 179 96.72 -5.32 39.68
N SER A 180 97.50 -5.33 38.60
CA SER A 180 96.99 -5.07 37.24
C SER A 180 95.98 -6.13 36.78
N VAL A 181 96.26 -7.41 37.01
CA VAL A 181 95.35 -8.53 36.73
C VAL A 181 94.05 -8.40 37.54
N LYS A 182 94.13 -8.02 38.82
CA LYS A 182 92.95 -7.78 39.66
C LYS A 182 92.05 -6.68 39.10
N VAL A 183 92.61 -5.52 38.73
CA VAL A 183 91.84 -4.41 38.14
C VAL A 183 91.22 -4.80 36.78
N VAL A 184 91.92 -5.58 35.97
CA VAL A 184 91.36 -6.11 34.71
C VAL A 184 90.24 -7.12 34.97
N HIS A 185 90.39 -8.00 35.97
CA HIS A 185 89.37 -8.97 36.37
C HIS A 185 88.09 -8.27 36.88
N GLU A 186 88.22 -7.30 37.79
CA GLU A 186 87.09 -6.50 38.30
C GLU A 186 86.37 -5.75 37.16
N ARG A 187 87.13 -5.16 36.22
CA ARG A 187 86.55 -4.49 35.04
C ARG A 187 85.87 -5.45 34.07
N LEU A 188 86.35 -6.68 33.92
CA LEU A 188 85.70 -7.71 33.10
C LEU A 188 84.43 -8.24 33.78
N GLN A 189 84.48 -8.53 35.09
CA GLN A 189 83.34 -8.96 35.88
C GLN A 189 82.20 -7.93 35.84
N PHE A 190 82.51 -6.64 36.00
CA PHE A 190 81.51 -5.57 35.85
C PHE A 190 80.86 -5.53 34.46
N GLN A 191 81.64 -5.76 33.39
CA GLN A 191 81.11 -5.82 32.02
C GLN A 191 80.25 -7.07 31.78
N VAL A 192 80.61 -8.21 32.36
CA VAL A 192 79.79 -9.44 32.35
C VAL A 192 78.45 -9.17 33.04
N HIS A 193 78.44 -8.70 34.28
CA HIS A 193 77.20 -8.39 35.01
C HIS A 193 76.34 -7.33 34.32
N LYS A 194 76.96 -6.32 33.69
CA LYS A 194 76.24 -5.35 32.85
C LYS A 194 75.58 -6.01 31.63
N LYS A 195 76.24 -6.98 31.00
CA LYS A 195 75.71 -7.71 29.84
C LYS A 195 74.67 -8.77 30.21
N GLU A 196 74.81 -9.41 31.35
CA GLU A 196 73.78 -10.29 31.95
C GLU A 196 72.49 -9.50 32.18
N ALA A 197 72.58 -8.35 32.87
CA ALA A 197 71.43 -7.48 33.12
C ALA A 197 70.83 -6.80 31.87
N GLU A 198 71.60 -6.65 30.79
CA GLU A 198 71.06 -6.25 29.47
C GLU A 198 70.34 -7.43 28.78
N ASN A 199 70.86 -8.65 28.91
CA ASN A 199 70.30 -9.86 28.29
C ASN A 199 69.00 -10.32 28.97
N ASP A 200 68.90 -10.26 30.30
CA ASP A 200 67.66 -10.59 31.01
C ASP A 200 66.52 -9.61 30.68
N LYS A 201 66.82 -8.31 30.50
CA LYS A 201 65.83 -7.32 30.01
C LYS A 201 65.35 -7.63 28.58
N LEU A 202 66.24 -8.05 27.69
CA LEU A 202 65.87 -8.47 26.35
C LEU A 202 65.01 -9.74 26.37
N LYS A 203 65.29 -10.67 27.28
CA LYS A 203 64.54 -11.91 27.51
C LYS A 203 63.15 -11.66 28.12
N GLU A 204 63.00 -10.67 28.99
CA GLU A 204 61.69 -10.19 29.44
C GLU A 204 60.91 -9.50 28.30
N TYR A 205 61.57 -8.66 27.50
CA TYR A 205 60.94 -8.01 26.35
C TYR A 205 60.47 -9.03 25.29
N ILE A 206 61.28 -10.05 24.98
CA ILE A 206 60.90 -11.15 24.08
C ILE A 206 59.66 -11.86 24.62
N LYS A 207 59.61 -12.22 25.92
CA LYS A 207 58.42 -12.81 26.53
C LYS A 207 57.18 -11.94 26.41
N SER A 208 57.31 -10.62 26.56
CA SER A 208 56.16 -9.70 26.42
C SER A 208 55.62 -9.70 24.98
N LEU A 209 56.49 -9.70 23.97
CA LEU A 209 56.10 -9.84 22.57
C LEU A 209 55.50 -11.24 22.28
N GLU A 210 56.03 -12.31 22.87
CA GLU A 210 55.45 -13.66 22.76
C GLU A 210 54.02 -13.74 23.33
N THR A 211 53.73 -13.01 24.42
CA THR A 211 52.37 -12.89 24.94
C THR A 211 51.45 -12.05 24.03
N GLU A 212 51.89 -10.89 23.54
CA GLU A 212 51.11 -10.07 22.60
C GLU A 212 50.79 -10.83 21.30
N ILE A 213 51.78 -11.52 20.73
CA ILE A 213 51.62 -12.38 19.55
C ILE A 213 50.61 -13.50 19.83
N SER A 214 50.59 -14.07 21.04
CA SER A 214 49.65 -15.11 21.44
C SER A 214 48.21 -14.58 21.55
N GLU A 215 48.03 -13.38 22.12
CA GLU A 215 46.73 -12.70 22.20
C GLU A 215 46.20 -12.31 20.81
N TRP A 216 47.04 -11.72 19.95
CA TRP A 216 46.66 -11.38 18.58
C TRP A 216 46.28 -12.62 17.76
N ASN A 217 46.99 -13.74 17.95
CA ASN A 217 46.63 -15.02 17.35
C ASN A 217 45.28 -15.56 17.86
N LEU A 218 44.97 -15.39 19.15
CA LEU A 218 43.67 -15.77 19.72
C LEU A 218 42.53 -14.91 19.17
N GLN A 219 42.74 -13.59 19.08
CA GLN A 219 41.77 -12.65 18.50
C GLN A 219 41.54 -12.92 17.01
N LEU A 220 42.60 -13.13 16.23
CA LEU A 220 42.52 -13.52 14.81
C LEU A 220 41.74 -14.83 14.63
N ARG A 221 41.98 -15.84 15.49
CA ARG A 221 41.22 -17.10 15.51
C ARG A 221 39.75 -16.88 15.86
N LYS A 222 39.42 -15.94 16.75
CA LYS A 222 38.03 -15.56 17.10
C LYS A 222 37.34 -14.91 15.90
N SER A 223 37.88 -13.83 15.35
CA SER A 223 37.28 -13.12 14.22
C SER A 223 37.19 -13.98 12.95
N LYS A 224 38.13 -14.91 12.73
CA LYS A 224 38.03 -15.90 11.65
C LYS A 224 36.83 -16.84 11.81
N ARG A 225 36.49 -17.27 13.03
CA ARG A 225 35.28 -18.08 13.29
C ARG A 225 34.00 -17.27 13.11
N GLU A 226 33.99 -16.03 13.61
CA GLU A 226 32.86 -15.10 13.48
C GLU A 226 32.55 -14.80 12.01
N ALA A 227 33.58 -14.52 11.19
CA ALA A 227 33.42 -14.32 9.74
C ALA A 227 32.84 -15.54 9.02
N VAL A 228 33.22 -16.76 9.40
CA VAL A 228 32.66 -18.01 8.85
C VAL A 228 31.19 -18.19 9.27
N ALA A 229 30.86 -17.94 10.53
CA ALA A 229 29.48 -18.03 11.03
C ALA A 229 28.56 -16.99 10.35
N ILE A 230 29.03 -15.75 10.19
CA ILE A 230 28.33 -14.70 9.44
C ILE A 230 28.10 -15.15 7.99
N LYS A 231 29.13 -15.67 7.32
CA LYS A 231 29.05 -16.14 5.92
C LYS A 231 28.02 -17.26 5.74
N GLU A 232 27.98 -18.26 6.61
CA GLU A 232 26.99 -19.34 6.51
C GLU A 232 25.57 -18.87 6.87
N SER A 233 25.41 -18.02 7.89
CA SER A 233 24.10 -17.42 8.20
C SER A 233 23.54 -16.59 7.03
N SER A 234 24.42 -15.89 6.31
CA SER A 234 24.07 -15.16 5.09
C SER A 234 23.67 -16.11 3.96
N ARG A 235 24.41 -17.21 3.77
CA ARG A 235 24.07 -18.27 2.79
C ARG A 235 22.69 -18.89 3.08
N GLN A 236 22.39 -19.17 4.35
CA GLN A 236 21.10 -19.70 4.79
C GLN A 236 19.96 -18.69 4.55
N LYS A 237 20.15 -17.40 4.89
CA LYS A 237 19.20 -16.32 4.58
C LYS A 237 18.94 -16.20 3.07
N ALA A 238 19.97 -16.25 2.23
CA ALA A 238 19.83 -16.21 0.78
C ALA A 238 19.04 -17.42 0.23
N ILE A 239 19.24 -18.63 0.78
CA ILE A 239 18.45 -19.82 0.43
C ILE A 239 16.99 -19.66 0.85
N ALA A 240 16.71 -19.13 2.04
CA ALA A 240 15.36 -18.88 2.52
C ALA A 240 14.62 -17.84 1.64
N LEU A 241 15.29 -16.73 1.31
CA LEU A 241 14.76 -15.71 0.40
C LEU A 241 14.49 -16.27 -1.00
N LYS A 242 15.39 -17.11 -1.54
CA LYS A 242 15.19 -17.76 -2.85
C LYS A 242 14.00 -18.73 -2.84
N LYS A 243 13.76 -19.45 -1.73
CA LYS A 243 12.56 -20.29 -1.55
C LYS A 243 11.28 -19.44 -1.49
N ALA A 244 11.26 -18.39 -0.67
CA ALA A 244 10.11 -17.49 -0.55
C ALA A 244 9.78 -16.80 -1.88
N SER A 245 10.78 -16.27 -2.60
CA SER A 245 10.63 -15.68 -3.93
C SER A 245 10.02 -16.64 -4.94
N LYS A 246 10.43 -17.93 -4.94
CA LYS A 246 9.82 -18.95 -5.80
C LYS A 246 8.33 -19.14 -5.48
N ILE A 247 7.96 -19.23 -4.21
CA ILE A 247 6.56 -19.39 -3.76
C ILE A 247 5.71 -18.18 -4.18
N TYR A 248 6.21 -16.95 -3.97
CA TYR A 248 5.51 -15.74 -4.41
C TYR A 248 5.33 -15.71 -5.93
N LYS A 249 6.35 -16.08 -6.72
CA LYS A 249 6.23 -16.19 -8.17
C LYS A 249 5.14 -17.17 -8.59
N GLN A 250 5.12 -18.38 -8.02
CA GLN A 250 4.09 -19.39 -8.32
C GLN A 250 2.68 -18.93 -7.92
N ARG A 251 2.53 -18.17 -6.83
CA ARG A 251 1.25 -17.60 -6.41
C ARG A 251 0.77 -16.48 -7.36
N ILE A 252 1.69 -15.65 -7.86
CA ILE A 252 1.39 -14.63 -8.86
C ILE A 252 1.00 -15.28 -10.20
N GLU A 253 1.70 -16.33 -10.63
CA GLU A 253 1.36 -17.13 -11.82
C GLU A 253 -0.06 -17.73 -11.72
N HIS A 254 -0.42 -18.31 -10.56
CA HIS A 254 -1.78 -18.82 -10.29
C HIS A 254 -2.84 -17.71 -10.41
N PHE A 255 -2.68 -16.61 -9.67
CA PHE A 255 -3.65 -15.50 -9.70
C PHE A 255 -3.73 -14.82 -11.08
N THR A 256 -2.66 -14.82 -11.88
CA THR A 256 -2.69 -14.32 -13.26
C THR A 256 -3.57 -15.20 -14.15
N GLY A 257 -3.53 -16.52 -13.94
CA GLY A 257 -4.45 -17.47 -14.57
C GLY A 257 -5.90 -17.26 -14.13
N ASP A 258 -6.16 -17.13 -12.83
CA ASP A 258 -7.50 -16.89 -12.28
C ASP A 258 -8.12 -15.60 -12.85
N MET A 259 -7.35 -14.51 -12.87
CA MET A 259 -7.77 -13.24 -13.47
C MET A 259 -8.02 -13.39 -14.97
N GLY A 260 -7.17 -14.09 -15.72
CA GLY A 260 -7.37 -14.35 -17.14
C GLY A 260 -8.66 -15.13 -17.44
N ASN A 261 -9.01 -16.09 -16.59
CA ASN A 261 -10.27 -16.83 -16.66
C ASN A 261 -11.47 -15.92 -16.37
N LEU A 262 -11.42 -15.13 -15.28
CA LEU A 262 -12.49 -14.19 -14.91
C LEU A 262 -12.69 -13.09 -15.98
N THR A 263 -11.62 -12.50 -16.51
CA THR A 263 -11.68 -11.52 -17.62
C THR A 263 -12.25 -12.14 -18.91
N SER A 264 -12.15 -13.46 -19.09
CA SER A 264 -12.76 -14.15 -20.23
C SER A 264 -14.24 -14.43 -20.01
N GLN A 265 -14.64 -14.82 -18.78
CA GLN A 265 -16.05 -14.93 -18.40
C GLN A 265 -16.78 -13.58 -18.46
N ILE A 266 -16.15 -12.50 -18.01
CA ILE A 266 -16.72 -11.14 -18.09
C ILE A 266 -17.00 -10.77 -19.56
N ARG A 267 -16.02 -10.95 -20.46
CA ARG A 267 -16.21 -10.68 -21.90
C ARG A 267 -17.29 -11.56 -22.55
N GLU A 268 -17.45 -12.81 -22.10
CA GLU A 268 -18.54 -13.69 -22.56
C GLU A 268 -19.92 -13.18 -22.11
N GLN A 269 -20.04 -12.63 -20.90
CA GLN A 269 -21.27 -12.01 -20.42
C GLN A 269 -21.54 -10.65 -21.07
N GLU A 270 -20.51 -9.82 -21.30
CA GLU A 270 -20.60 -8.56 -22.05
C GLU A 270 -21.11 -8.80 -23.49
N ALA A 271 -20.65 -9.87 -24.15
CA ALA A 271 -21.16 -10.29 -25.45
C ALA A 271 -22.65 -10.68 -25.40
N LYS A 272 -23.05 -11.58 -24.48
CA LYS A 272 -24.45 -12.02 -24.30
C LYS A 272 -25.39 -10.86 -23.96
N LEU A 273 -24.95 -9.91 -23.14
CA LEU A 273 -25.68 -8.69 -22.84
C LEU A 273 -25.82 -7.81 -24.08
N SER A 274 -24.76 -7.66 -24.90
CA SER A 274 -24.79 -6.90 -26.15
C SER A 274 -25.75 -7.52 -27.18
N GLU A 275 -25.77 -8.84 -27.30
CA GLU A 275 -26.75 -9.58 -28.12
C GLU A 275 -28.18 -9.36 -27.62
N THR A 276 -28.41 -9.48 -26.30
CA THR A 276 -29.72 -9.29 -25.66
C THR A 276 -30.24 -7.86 -25.84
N ILE A 277 -29.37 -6.85 -25.68
CA ILE A 277 -29.68 -5.44 -25.92
C ILE A 277 -30.01 -5.20 -27.40
N SER A 278 -29.27 -5.82 -28.32
CA SER A 278 -29.53 -5.71 -29.76
C SER A 278 -30.89 -6.31 -30.14
N ALA A 279 -31.24 -7.48 -29.61
CA ALA A 279 -32.55 -8.10 -29.79
C ALA A 279 -33.69 -7.24 -29.18
N SER A 280 -33.47 -6.68 -27.97
CA SER A 280 -34.43 -5.78 -27.32
C SER A 280 -34.67 -4.50 -28.13
N ASN A 281 -33.61 -3.90 -28.69
CA ASN A 281 -33.72 -2.73 -29.56
C ASN A 281 -34.44 -3.04 -30.88
N ALA A 282 -34.27 -4.23 -31.45
CA ALA A 282 -35.02 -4.68 -32.61
C ALA A 282 -36.53 -4.83 -32.28
N TRP A 283 -36.87 -5.49 -31.17
CA TRP A 283 -38.25 -5.58 -30.69
C TRP A 283 -38.88 -4.20 -30.43
N LYS A 284 -38.13 -3.27 -29.84
CA LYS A 284 -38.58 -1.89 -29.66
C LYS A 284 -38.86 -1.22 -31.00
N SER A 285 -37.96 -1.31 -31.98
CA SER A 285 -38.16 -0.72 -33.31
C SER A 285 -39.38 -1.31 -34.03
N HIS A 286 -39.65 -2.61 -33.87
CA HIS A 286 -40.88 -3.23 -34.36
C HIS A 286 -42.13 -2.69 -33.65
N HIS A 287 -42.10 -2.50 -32.33
CA HIS A 287 -43.20 -1.89 -31.59
C HIS A 287 -43.44 -0.44 -32.01
N ASP A 288 -42.40 0.38 -32.10
CA ASP A 288 -42.47 1.78 -32.54
C ASP A 288 -43.11 1.88 -33.94
N LYS A 289 -42.79 0.95 -34.86
CA LYS A 289 -43.42 0.84 -36.19
C LYS A 289 -44.92 0.49 -36.11
N ILE A 290 -45.29 -0.49 -35.29
CA ILE A 290 -46.70 -0.89 -35.08
C ILE A 290 -47.51 0.25 -34.46
N VAL A 291 -46.92 1.06 -33.57
CA VAL A 291 -47.56 2.26 -33.00
C VAL A 291 -47.81 3.32 -34.08
N ILE A 292 -46.88 3.53 -35.00
CA ILE A 292 -47.07 4.44 -36.15
C ILE A 292 -48.22 3.94 -37.04
N GLU A 293 -48.21 2.66 -37.42
CA GLU A 293 -49.26 2.03 -38.24
C GLU A 293 -50.64 2.10 -37.56
N LYS A 294 -50.72 1.84 -36.25
CA LYS A 294 -51.95 2.02 -35.46
C LYS A 294 -52.44 3.46 -35.53
N ASN A 295 -51.56 4.44 -35.31
CA ASN A 295 -51.94 5.85 -35.28
C ASN A 295 -52.42 6.33 -36.66
N GLU A 296 -51.83 5.82 -37.75
CA GLU A 296 -52.31 6.09 -39.11
C GLU A 296 -53.72 5.53 -39.34
N LEU A 297 -53.96 4.27 -38.96
CA LEU A 297 -55.30 3.65 -39.04
C LEU A 297 -56.33 4.38 -38.17
N GLU A 298 -55.93 4.89 -37.00
CA GLU A 298 -56.80 5.67 -36.11
C GLU A 298 -57.17 7.02 -36.71
N VAL A 299 -56.25 7.68 -37.42
CA VAL A 299 -56.51 8.90 -38.22
C VAL A 299 -57.41 8.59 -39.43
N GLN A 300 -57.24 7.45 -40.10
CA GLN A 300 -58.13 7.02 -41.19
C GLN A 300 -59.55 6.76 -40.67
N ILE A 301 -59.69 6.03 -39.56
CA ILE A 301 -60.98 5.78 -38.88
C ILE A 301 -61.66 7.09 -38.49
N GLU A 302 -60.94 8.04 -37.90
CA GLU A 302 -61.51 9.34 -37.50
C GLU A 302 -61.89 10.21 -38.72
N THR A 303 -61.19 10.07 -39.84
CA THR A 303 -61.54 10.70 -41.12
C THR A 303 -62.83 10.09 -41.70
N MET A 304 -62.97 8.77 -41.67
CA MET A 304 -64.19 8.08 -42.12
C MET A 304 -65.40 8.39 -41.22
N LYS A 305 -65.21 8.51 -39.89
CA LYS A 305 -66.28 9.00 -38.98
C LYS A 305 -66.78 10.38 -39.39
N LYS A 306 -65.88 11.32 -39.69
CA LYS A 306 -66.25 12.68 -40.14
C LYS A 306 -67.00 12.65 -41.48
N GLN A 307 -66.58 11.80 -42.42
CA GLN A 307 -67.33 11.58 -43.67
C GLN A 307 -68.74 11.05 -43.41
N ILE A 308 -68.90 10.08 -42.49
CA ILE A 308 -70.21 9.54 -42.09
C ILE A 308 -71.07 10.63 -41.43
N ILE A 309 -70.51 11.44 -40.53
CA ILE A 309 -71.23 12.55 -39.88
C ILE A 309 -71.72 13.57 -40.93
N ASN A 310 -70.86 13.99 -41.87
CA ASN A 310 -71.24 14.92 -42.93
C ASN A 310 -72.35 14.33 -43.82
N LEU A 311 -72.24 13.05 -44.21
CA LEU A 311 -73.27 12.37 -45.01
C LEU A 311 -74.59 12.23 -44.26
N LEU A 312 -74.57 12.00 -42.94
CA LEU A 312 -75.77 12.00 -42.10
C LEU A 312 -76.38 13.40 -42.00
N GLU A 313 -75.57 14.45 -41.92
CA GLU A 313 -76.04 15.84 -41.91
C GLU A 313 -76.66 16.24 -43.26
N ASP A 314 -76.08 15.81 -44.38
CA ASP A 314 -76.61 16.09 -45.71
C ASP A 314 -77.86 15.26 -46.04
N LEU A 315 -77.91 13.99 -45.61
CA LEU A 315 -79.15 13.20 -45.60
C LEU A 315 -80.23 13.87 -44.73
N LYS A 316 -79.86 14.47 -43.60
CA LYS A 316 -80.79 15.16 -42.71
C LYS A 316 -81.33 16.46 -43.35
N LYS A 317 -80.47 17.26 -43.98
CA LYS A 317 -80.89 18.43 -44.78
C LYS A 317 -81.83 18.03 -45.91
N MET A 318 -81.55 16.92 -46.59
CA MET A 318 -82.41 16.38 -47.66
C MET A 318 -83.76 15.88 -47.11
N GLU A 319 -83.76 15.20 -45.97
CA GLU A 319 -84.97 14.75 -45.28
C GLU A 319 -85.87 15.93 -44.88
N ASP A 320 -85.29 16.97 -44.27
CA ASP A 320 -86.04 18.13 -43.81
C ASP A 320 -86.48 19.04 -44.97
N HIS A 321 -85.69 19.17 -46.04
CA HIS A 321 -86.14 19.77 -47.29
C HIS A 321 -87.32 18.98 -47.90
N GLY A 322 -87.26 17.65 -47.88
CA GLY A 322 -88.34 16.77 -48.32
C GLY A 322 -89.62 16.97 -47.50
N LYS A 323 -89.51 17.04 -46.16
CA LYS A 323 -90.63 17.35 -45.26
C LYS A 323 -91.23 18.72 -45.55
N ASN A 324 -90.41 19.77 -45.63
CA ASN A 324 -90.86 21.13 -45.94
C ASN A 324 -91.62 21.19 -47.29
N SER A 325 -91.14 20.47 -48.30
CA SER A 325 -91.79 20.34 -49.60
C SER A 325 -93.11 19.57 -49.51
N CYS A 326 -93.15 18.46 -48.77
CA CYS A 326 -94.38 17.72 -48.49
C CYS A 326 -95.41 18.55 -47.71
N GLU A 327 -94.99 19.35 -46.72
CA GLU A 327 -95.87 20.28 -46.00
C GLU A 327 -96.36 21.43 -46.87
N GLU A 328 -95.59 21.88 -47.86
CA GLU A 328 -96.05 22.84 -48.87
C GLU A 328 -97.06 22.21 -49.84
N ILE A 329 -96.82 20.97 -50.28
CA ILE A 329 -97.75 20.19 -51.10
C ILE A 329 -99.03 19.89 -50.33
N LEU A 330 -98.97 19.54 -49.04
CA LEU A 330 -100.14 19.32 -48.19
C LEU A 330 -100.94 20.61 -47.98
N ARG A 331 -100.29 21.76 -47.78
CA ARG A 331 -100.98 23.06 -47.73
C ARG A 331 -101.68 23.39 -49.06
N LYS A 332 -101.03 23.13 -50.20
CA LYS A 332 -101.62 23.30 -51.53
C LYS A 332 -102.79 22.33 -51.78
N LEU A 333 -102.64 21.07 -51.40
CA LEU A 333 -103.67 20.05 -51.48
C LEU A 333 -104.90 20.46 -50.68
N HIS A 334 -104.72 20.85 -49.41
CA HIS A 334 -105.81 21.27 -48.54
C HIS A 334 -106.48 22.57 -49.01
N THR A 335 -105.73 23.49 -49.65
CA THR A 335 -106.31 24.67 -50.31
C THR A 335 -107.24 24.24 -51.46
N ILE A 336 -106.77 23.35 -52.35
CA ILE A 336 -107.56 22.77 -53.45
C ILE A 336 -108.74 21.94 -52.91
N GLU A 337 -108.59 21.30 -51.76
CA GLU A 337 -109.63 20.53 -51.09
C GLU A 337 -110.75 21.44 -50.58
N CYS A 338 -110.44 22.56 -49.91
CA CYS A 338 -111.42 23.57 -49.53
C CYS A 338 -112.05 24.29 -50.75
N GLU A 339 -111.29 24.53 -51.82
CA GLU A 339 -111.84 25.03 -53.10
C GLU A 339 -112.82 24.00 -53.71
N ASN A 340 -112.49 22.72 -53.67
CA ASN A 340 -113.34 21.63 -54.13
C ASN A 340 -114.56 21.40 -53.21
N GLU A 341 -114.45 21.56 -51.90
CA GLU A 341 -115.60 21.56 -50.98
C GLU A 341 -116.54 22.73 -51.27
N SER A 342 -116.00 23.93 -51.52
CA SER A 342 -116.77 25.11 -51.95
C SER A 342 -117.47 24.87 -53.29
N LEU A 343 -116.77 24.30 -54.29
CA LEU A 343 -117.35 23.92 -55.58
C LEU A 343 -118.39 22.80 -55.44
N ASN A 344 -118.23 21.86 -54.51
CA ASN A 344 -119.24 20.83 -54.22
C ASN A 344 -120.46 21.40 -53.47
N LEU A 345 -120.27 22.41 -52.61
CA LEU A 345 -121.36 23.16 -52.00
C LEU A 345 -122.13 23.95 -53.08
N GLU A 346 -121.45 24.55 -54.05
CA GLU A 346 -122.10 25.19 -55.20
C GLU A 346 -122.78 24.15 -56.10
N ASN A 347 -122.16 22.99 -56.32
CA ASN A 347 -122.74 21.89 -57.09
C ASN A 347 -123.99 21.31 -56.42
N THR A 348 -124.05 21.26 -55.08
CA THR A 348 -125.24 20.84 -54.33
C THR A 348 -126.33 21.90 -54.35
N LYS A 349 -126.01 23.21 -54.25
CA LYS A 349 -126.99 24.30 -54.53
C LYS A 349 -127.57 24.21 -55.94
N LEU A 350 -126.73 23.99 -56.95
CA LEU A 350 -127.17 23.82 -58.34
C LEU A 350 -128.02 22.56 -58.52
N LYS A 351 -127.71 21.47 -57.81
CA LYS A 351 -128.55 20.25 -57.80
C LYS A 351 -129.88 20.45 -57.08
N THR A 352 -129.95 21.18 -55.97
CA THR A 352 -131.22 21.46 -55.29
C THR A 352 -132.07 22.45 -56.08
N ALA A 353 -131.47 23.45 -56.73
CA ALA A 353 -132.16 24.32 -57.67
C ALA A 353 -132.70 23.55 -58.88
N LEU A 354 -131.91 22.64 -59.47
CA LEU A 354 -132.34 21.78 -60.57
C LEU A 354 -133.42 20.77 -60.14
N ALA A 355 -133.38 20.27 -58.90
CA ALA A 355 -134.44 19.44 -58.34
C ALA A 355 -135.74 20.24 -58.14
N ALA A 356 -135.67 21.45 -57.59
CA ALA A 356 -136.83 22.33 -57.43
C ALA A 356 -137.48 22.67 -58.79
N LEU A 357 -136.68 23.04 -59.79
CA LEU A 357 -137.14 23.23 -61.18
C LEU A 357 -137.74 21.96 -61.79
N LYS A 358 -137.26 20.77 -61.40
CA LYS A 358 -137.81 19.50 -61.88
C LYS A 358 -139.14 19.16 -61.21
N ASP A 359 -139.29 19.42 -59.92
CA ASP A 359 -140.56 19.24 -59.20
C ASP A 359 -141.60 20.29 -59.65
N GLU A 360 -141.15 21.51 -60.00
CA GLU A 360 -141.96 22.54 -60.66
C GLU A 360 -142.42 22.11 -62.07
N VAL A 361 -141.54 21.52 -62.88
CA VAL A 361 -141.93 20.88 -64.16
C VAL A 361 -142.93 19.74 -63.95
N VAL A 362 -142.76 18.90 -62.93
CA VAL A 362 -143.73 17.85 -62.59
C VAL A 362 -145.06 18.45 -62.12
N SER A 363 -145.07 19.60 -61.43
CA SER A 363 -146.30 20.33 -61.12
C SER A 363 -147.02 20.79 -62.40
N VAL A 364 -146.27 21.37 -63.36
CA VAL A 364 -146.82 21.81 -64.66
C VAL A 364 -147.28 20.63 -65.52
N GLU A 365 -146.62 19.46 -65.48
CA GLU A 365 -147.09 18.24 -66.13
C GLU A 365 -148.40 17.70 -65.50
N ASN A 366 -148.59 17.85 -64.20
CA ASN A 366 -149.85 17.51 -63.53
C ASN A 366 -150.98 18.51 -63.86
N GLU A 367 -150.70 19.82 -63.89
CA GLU A 367 -151.66 20.84 -64.35
C GLU A 367 -152.07 20.59 -65.82
N LEU A 368 -151.13 20.17 -66.67
CA LEU A 368 -151.40 19.77 -68.05
C LEU A 368 -152.30 18.52 -68.13
N LEU A 369 -152.14 17.56 -67.23
CA LEU A 369 -153.00 16.37 -67.13
C LEU A 369 -154.42 16.73 -66.65
N GLU A 370 -154.59 17.64 -65.69
CA GLU A 370 -155.91 18.13 -65.30
C GLU A 370 -156.62 18.86 -66.46
N LEU A 371 -155.89 19.71 -67.20
CA LEU A 371 -156.39 20.35 -68.42
C LEU A 371 -156.77 19.34 -69.51
N GLN A 372 -156.04 18.24 -69.64
CA GLN A 372 -156.35 17.16 -70.59
C GLN A 372 -157.59 16.34 -70.16
N GLU A 373 -157.84 16.18 -68.86
CA GLU A 373 -159.08 15.57 -68.36
C GLU A 373 -160.29 16.50 -68.56
N VAL A 374 -160.12 17.82 -68.45
CA VAL A 374 -161.13 18.82 -68.82
C VAL A 374 -161.43 18.78 -70.33
N GLU A 375 -160.41 18.59 -71.19
CA GLU A 375 -160.61 18.40 -72.63
C GLU A 375 -161.50 17.17 -72.94
N LYS A 376 -161.28 16.04 -72.25
CA LYS A 376 -162.15 14.85 -72.35
C LYS A 376 -163.59 15.14 -71.94
N GLN A 377 -163.80 15.90 -70.87
CA GLN A 377 -165.15 16.23 -70.38
C GLN A 377 -165.91 17.17 -71.33
N GLN A 378 -165.21 18.08 -72.02
CA GLN A 378 -165.82 18.86 -73.09
C GLN A 378 -166.13 18.00 -74.33
N LYS A 379 -165.28 17.01 -74.65
CA LYS A 379 -165.52 16.02 -75.73
C LYS A 379 -166.81 15.22 -75.52
N THR A 380 -167.06 14.68 -74.33
CA THR A 380 -168.30 13.95 -74.04
C THR A 380 -169.54 14.84 -74.10
N LEU A 381 -169.44 16.12 -73.69
CA LEU A 381 -170.54 17.08 -73.82
C LEU A 381 -170.90 17.35 -75.30
N ILE A 382 -169.91 17.47 -76.18
CA ILE A 382 -170.10 17.60 -77.64
C ILE A 382 -170.75 16.33 -78.22
N GLU A 383 -170.35 15.14 -77.77
CA GLU A 383 -170.93 13.86 -78.18
C GLU A 383 -172.43 13.75 -77.80
N VAL A 384 -172.82 14.29 -76.64
CA VAL A 384 -174.23 14.37 -76.20
C VAL A 384 -175.05 15.31 -77.10
N TYR A 385 -174.55 16.52 -77.42
CA TYR A 385 -175.25 17.44 -78.32
C TYR A 385 -175.36 16.90 -79.76
N LYS A 386 -174.32 16.21 -80.25
CA LYS A 386 -174.34 15.47 -81.53
C LYS A 386 -175.45 14.41 -81.56
N THR A 387 -175.64 13.70 -80.45
CA THR A 387 -176.74 12.71 -80.27
C THR A 387 -178.13 13.36 -80.25
N GLN A 388 -178.22 14.65 -79.87
CA GLN A 388 -179.49 15.41 -79.86
C GLN A 388 -179.95 15.84 -81.26
N ILE A 389 -179.03 16.07 -82.19
CA ILE A 389 -179.34 16.46 -83.58
C ILE A 389 -179.93 15.27 -84.37
N GLN A 390 -179.35 14.08 -84.22
CA GLN A 390 -179.67 12.92 -85.06
C GLN A 390 -181.15 12.46 -84.90
N LYS A 391 -181.68 12.47 -83.68
CA LYS A 391 -183.09 12.11 -83.39
C LYS A 391 -184.11 13.15 -83.87
N LEU A 392 -183.70 14.42 -84.03
CA LEU A 392 -184.53 15.47 -84.63
C LEU A 392 -184.59 15.34 -86.16
N GLN A 393 -183.59 14.73 -86.77
CA GLN A 393 -183.50 14.55 -88.22
C GLN A 393 -184.38 13.38 -88.71
N GLU A 394 -184.37 12.24 -88.02
CA GLU A 394 -185.25 11.08 -88.32
C GLU A 394 -186.74 11.46 -88.23
N ALA A 395 -187.11 12.29 -87.25
CA ALA A 395 -188.49 12.77 -87.08
C ALA A 395 -188.96 13.68 -88.24
N ALA A 396 -188.06 14.40 -88.90
CA ALA A 396 -188.40 15.28 -90.02
C ALA A 396 -188.65 14.49 -91.32
N GLU A 397 -187.90 13.41 -91.56
CA GLU A 397 -188.02 12.61 -92.79
C GLU A 397 -189.31 11.78 -92.85
N MET A 398 -189.87 11.38 -91.69
CA MET A 398 -191.17 10.71 -91.63
C MET A 398 -192.34 11.62 -92.02
N VAL A 399 -192.22 12.94 -91.80
CA VAL A 399 -193.21 13.93 -92.25
C VAL A 399 -193.07 14.20 -93.75
N LYS A 400 -191.84 14.24 -94.26
CA LYS A 400 -191.54 14.51 -95.68
C LYS A 400 -192.04 13.39 -96.61
N SER A 401 -191.71 12.13 -96.29
CA SER A 401 -192.01 10.94 -97.12
C SER A 401 -193.51 10.68 -97.34
N ARG A 402 -194.39 11.21 -96.48
CA ARG A 402 -195.85 11.12 -96.63
C ARG A 402 -196.46 12.17 -97.57
N CYS A 403 -195.73 13.22 -97.92
CA CYS A 403 -196.21 14.31 -98.78
C CYS A 403 -195.77 14.18 -100.25
N GLU A 404 -194.63 13.54 -100.55
CA GLU A 404 -194.04 13.57 -101.90
C GLU A 404 -194.57 12.48 -102.86
N ASN A 405 -195.09 11.34 -102.38
CA ASN A 405 -195.24 10.14 -103.22
C ASN A 405 -196.57 9.96 -104.00
N LEU A 406 -197.70 10.55 -103.60
CA LEU A 406 -198.97 10.43 -104.35
C LEU A 406 -199.60 11.78 -104.75
N LEU A 407 -198.75 12.81 -104.85
CA LEU A 407 -199.04 13.96 -105.72
C LEU A 407 -198.97 13.58 -107.22
N GLN A 408 -198.50 12.37 -107.56
CA GLN A 408 -198.29 11.89 -108.92
C GLN A 408 -199.53 11.28 -109.61
N GLU A 409 -200.58 10.89 -108.89
CA GLU A 409 -201.73 10.16 -109.51
C GLU A 409 -202.88 11.09 -109.98
N ASN A 410 -202.88 12.37 -109.60
CA ASN A 410 -204.02 13.27 -109.83
C ASN A 410 -203.72 14.46 -110.74
N ASN A 411 -203.16 14.19 -111.93
CA ASN A 411 -203.05 15.20 -113.00
C ASN A 411 -202.95 14.67 -114.46
N LEU A 412 -203.58 13.53 -114.79
CA LEU A 412 -203.77 13.17 -116.22
C LEU A 412 -205.12 12.59 -116.64
N ILE A 413 -206.09 12.44 -115.73
CA ILE A 413 -207.54 12.26 -116.00
C ILE A 413 -208.27 13.13 -114.94
N THR A 414 -209.21 14.03 -115.25
CA THR A 414 -210.05 14.15 -116.45
C THR A 414 -210.09 15.59 -117.00
N LYS A 415 -209.94 15.74 -118.33
CA LYS A 415 -210.30 16.99 -119.05
C LYS A 415 -211.82 17.13 -119.19
N ASN A 416 -212.57 17.31 -118.10
CA ASN A 416 -214.02 17.63 -118.19
C ASN A 416 -214.66 18.40 -117.00
N LYS A 417 -214.22 19.65 -116.75
CA LYS A 417 -214.98 20.80 -116.15
C LYS A 417 -215.42 20.74 -114.65
N ASN A 418 -215.55 21.82 -113.87
CA ASN A 418 -214.91 23.17 -113.77
C ASN A 418 -215.54 24.03 -112.62
N LYS A 419 -214.77 24.69 -111.70
CA LYS A 419 -214.96 26.07 -111.07
C LYS A 419 -214.38 26.34 -109.63
N LYS A 420 -213.39 27.27 -109.51
CA LYS A 420 -213.14 28.43 -108.55
C LYS A 420 -213.09 28.36 -106.96
N LEU A 421 -212.40 29.38 -106.33
CA LEU A 421 -212.28 29.88 -104.89
C LEU A 421 -211.20 29.23 -103.96
N LYS A 422 -210.69 29.71 -102.77
CA LYS A 422 -210.40 30.98 -101.97
C LYS A 422 -209.62 30.57 -100.64
N LYS A 423 -208.97 31.32 -99.68
CA LYS A 423 -208.43 32.70 -99.35
C LYS A 423 -207.28 32.55 -98.25
N VAL A 424 -206.77 33.62 -97.58
CA VAL A 424 -205.60 33.68 -96.62
C VAL A 424 -205.66 34.86 -95.59
N ASP A 425 -205.24 34.67 -94.32
CA ASP A 425 -204.90 35.66 -93.22
C ASP A 425 -203.96 34.98 -92.15
N GLY A 426 -203.24 35.58 -91.16
CA GLY A 426 -202.84 36.98 -90.84
C GLY A 426 -202.34 37.25 -89.36
N ASN A 427 -201.32 38.13 -89.14
CA ASN A 427 -200.86 38.78 -87.85
C ASN A 427 -200.04 37.90 -86.81
N HIS A 428 -199.38 38.32 -85.68
CA HIS A 428 -199.17 39.59 -84.91
C HIS A 428 -197.99 39.55 -83.85
N ASN A 429 -197.33 40.70 -83.48
CA ASN A 429 -196.58 41.07 -82.21
C ASN A 429 -195.29 40.31 -81.72
N LEU A 430 -194.48 40.63 -80.65
CA LEU A 430 -193.88 41.80 -79.88
C LEU A 430 -192.89 41.22 -78.76
N LEU A 431 -191.98 41.85 -77.95
CA LEU A 431 -191.13 43.10 -77.95
C LEU A 431 -190.16 43.26 -76.70
N THR A 432 -188.83 43.05 -76.83
CA THR A 432 -187.68 43.64 -76.00
C THR A 432 -187.60 43.30 -74.45
N LYS A 433 -186.69 43.72 -73.50
CA LYS A 433 -185.48 44.61 -73.33
C LYS A 433 -184.65 44.35 -72.00
N LEU A 434 -183.38 44.84 -71.90
CA LEU A 434 -182.50 45.25 -70.73
C LEU A 434 -181.18 44.48 -70.39
N SER A 435 -180.30 45.06 -69.52
CA SER A 435 -178.82 44.79 -69.39
C SER A 435 -178.16 45.36 -68.08
N LEU A 436 -176.84 45.07 -67.87
CA LEU A 436 -175.81 45.52 -66.86
C LEU A 436 -175.41 44.58 -65.68
N GLU A 437 -174.14 44.74 -65.26
CA GLU A 437 -173.41 44.31 -64.03
C GLU A 437 -173.51 42.87 -63.48
N GLU A 438 -172.43 42.05 -63.61
CA GLU A 438 -171.92 41.19 -62.49
C GLU A 438 -170.54 40.49 -62.75
N GLU A 439 -170.17 40.16 -64.00
CA GLU A 439 -168.94 39.34 -64.26
C GLU A 439 -167.59 40.05 -63.96
N ASN A 440 -167.55 41.39 -63.87
CA ASN A 440 -166.30 42.12 -63.59
C ASN A 440 -165.84 42.05 -62.12
N TYR A 441 -166.73 41.73 -61.16
CA TYR A 441 -166.39 41.80 -59.73
C TYR A 441 -165.52 40.62 -59.27
N LEU A 442 -165.79 39.40 -59.75
CA LEU A 442 -165.05 38.20 -59.32
C LEU A 442 -163.60 38.14 -59.82
N ILE A 443 -163.31 38.75 -60.97
CA ILE A 443 -161.95 38.78 -61.53
C ILE A 443 -161.08 39.77 -60.76
N GLN A 444 -161.61 40.97 -60.45
CA GLN A 444 -160.86 41.98 -59.70
C GLN A 444 -160.53 41.52 -58.26
N LEU A 445 -161.48 40.88 -57.57
CA LEU A 445 -161.28 40.37 -56.21
C LEU A 445 -160.14 39.33 -56.13
N LYS A 446 -159.87 38.60 -57.22
CA LYS A 446 -158.79 37.61 -57.31
C LYS A 446 -157.42 38.25 -57.58
N CYS A 447 -157.38 39.41 -58.25
CA CYS A 447 -156.17 40.23 -58.37
C CYS A 447 -155.81 40.92 -57.05
N GLU A 448 -156.80 41.50 -56.36
CA GLU A 448 -156.56 42.21 -55.08
C GLU A 448 -156.04 41.27 -53.98
N ASN A 449 -156.50 40.00 -53.95
CA ASN A 449 -155.98 38.99 -53.00
C ASN A 449 -154.50 38.62 -53.26
N LEU A 450 -154.09 38.56 -54.53
CA LEU A 450 -152.68 38.34 -54.91
C LEU A 450 -151.83 39.58 -54.62
N GLN A 451 -152.38 40.79 -54.84
CA GLN A 451 -151.68 42.04 -54.54
C GLN A 451 -151.44 42.22 -53.04
N GLN A 452 -152.39 41.90 -52.16
CA GLN A 452 -152.18 41.94 -50.71
C GLN A 452 -151.08 40.96 -50.24
N LYS A 453 -150.97 39.78 -50.85
CA LYS A 453 -149.87 38.85 -50.57
C LYS A 453 -148.52 39.36 -51.08
N LEU A 454 -148.50 40.08 -52.20
CA LEU A 454 -147.28 40.70 -52.71
C LEU A 454 -146.83 41.84 -51.78
N GLU A 455 -147.74 42.74 -51.38
CA GLU A 455 -147.45 43.86 -50.47
C GLU A 455 -147.02 43.38 -49.07
N GLN A 456 -147.54 42.26 -48.57
CA GLN A 456 -147.06 41.66 -47.32
C GLN A 456 -145.63 41.13 -47.43
N MET A 457 -145.28 40.48 -48.55
CA MET A 457 -143.90 40.02 -48.80
C MET A 457 -142.94 41.19 -49.01
N ASP A 458 -143.40 42.25 -49.68
CA ASP A 458 -142.64 43.48 -49.92
C ASP A 458 -142.38 44.28 -48.63
N ALA A 459 -143.26 44.17 -47.64
CA ALA A 459 -143.04 44.72 -46.29
C ALA A 459 -141.96 43.94 -45.52
N GLU A 460 -142.00 42.60 -45.55
CA GLU A 460 -140.98 41.75 -44.91
C GLU A 460 -139.60 41.92 -45.59
N ASN A 461 -139.56 41.99 -46.92
CA ASN A 461 -138.35 42.30 -47.69
C ASN A 461 -137.78 43.68 -47.32
N LYS A 462 -138.61 44.74 -47.23
CA LYS A 462 -138.14 46.08 -46.80
C LYS A 462 -137.65 46.12 -45.35
N GLU A 463 -138.15 45.26 -44.46
CA GLU A 463 -137.61 45.17 -43.09
C GLU A 463 -136.29 44.37 -43.05
N LEU A 464 -136.13 43.35 -43.89
CA LEU A 464 -134.86 42.64 -44.07
C LEU A 464 -133.79 43.54 -44.74
N GLU A 465 -134.14 44.29 -45.79
CA GLU A 465 -133.27 45.31 -46.41
C GLU A 465 -132.77 46.33 -45.38
N LYS A 466 -133.65 46.84 -44.49
CA LYS A 466 -133.23 47.74 -43.40
C LYS A 466 -132.26 47.08 -42.41
N LYS A 467 -132.45 45.80 -42.08
CA LYS A 467 -131.53 45.06 -41.20
C LYS A 467 -130.18 44.83 -41.87
N LEU A 468 -130.18 44.54 -43.17
CA LEU A 468 -128.98 44.33 -43.98
C LEU A 468 -128.20 45.64 -44.17
N ALA A 469 -128.89 46.74 -44.50
CA ALA A 469 -128.30 48.08 -44.62
C ALA A 469 -127.65 48.57 -43.31
N ASN A 470 -128.28 48.36 -42.16
CA ASN A 470 -127.71 48.71 -40.85
C ASN A 470 -126.44 47.90 -40.52
N GLN A 471 -126.39 46.61 -40.91
CA GLN A 471 -125.18 45.79 -40.75
C GLN A 471 -124.08 46.18 -41.75
N GLU A 472 -124.46 46.55 -42.98
CA GLU A 472 -123.50 47.12 -43.94
C GLU A 472 -122.90 48.43 -43.47
N GLU A 473 -123.65 49.37 -42.88
CA GLU A 473 -123.10 50.61 -42.32
C GLU A 473 -122.08 50.33 -41.22
N TYR A 474 -122.37 49.38 -40.32
CA TYR A 474 -121.47 48.98 -39.24
C TYR A 474 -120.14 48.41 -39.80
N LEU A 475 -120.23 47.56 -40.83
CA LEU A 475 -119.07 47.05 -41.56
C LEU A 475 -118.32 48.16 -42.31
N LYS A 476 -119.01 49.05 -43.02
CA LYS A 476 -118.44 50.17 -43.78
C LYS A 476 -117.65 51.13 -42.87
N HIS A 477 -118.18 51.48 -41.70
CA HIS A 477 -117.49 52.37 -40.75
C HIS A 477 -116.21 51.75 -40.17
N SER A 478 -116.21 50.44 -39.89
CA SER A 478 -115.02 49.71 -39.44
C SER A 478 -113.94 49.60 -40.54
N ASN A 479 -114.37 49.29 -41.77
CA ASN A 479 -113.48 49.17 -42.93
C ASN A 479 -112.76 50.50 -43.26
N LEU A 480 -113.42 51.64 -43.04
CA LEU A 480 -112.85 52.96 -43.28
C LEU A 480 -111.59 53.21 -42.43
N LYS A 481 -111.67 52.95 -41.12
CA LYS A 481 -110.56 53.13 -40.16
C LYS A 481 -109.35 52.22 -40.44
N PHE A 482 -109.57 51.10 -41.11
CA PHE A 482 -108.47 50.22 -41.55
C PHE A 482 -107.84 50.73 -42.86
N LYS A 483 -108.64 51.27 -43.78
CA LYS A 483 -108.16 51.85 -45.05
C LYS A 483 -107.31 53.10 -44.85
N GLU A 484 -107.64 53.97 -43.91
CA GLU A 484 -106.85 55.17 -43.61
C GLU A 484 -105.40 54.80 -43.22
N LYS A 485 -105.22 53.89 -42.25
CA LYS A 485 -103.88 53.38 -41.88
C LYS A 485 -103.16 52.62 -43.00
N SER A 486 -103.90 51.94 -43.87
CA SER A 486 -103.32 51.24 -45.03
C SER A 486 -102.83 52.21 -46.12
N ALA A 487 -103.53 53.33 -46.31
CA ALA A 487 -103.15 54.38 -47.25
C ALA A 487 -101.83 55.07 -46.82
N GLU A 488 -101.68 55.40 -45.53
CA GLU A 488 -100.46 56.00 -44.99
C GLU A 488 -99.21 55.13 -45.24
N TYR A 489 -99.32 53.82 -45.00
CA TYR A 489 -98.24 52.86 -45.30
C TYR A 489 -97.93 52.72 -46.81
N THR A 490 -98.93 52.89 -47.68
CA THR A 490 -98.76 52.68 -49.13
C THR A 490 -98.25 53.94 -49.85
N ALA A 491 -98.69 55.13 -49.40
CA ALA A 491 -98.23 56.42 -49.92
C ALA A 491 -96.73 56.64 -49.68
N LEU A 492 -96.21 56.16 -48.55
CA LEU A 492 -94.78 56.18 -48.21
C LEU A 492 -93.95 55.22 -49.08
N ALA A 493 -94.56 54.16 -49.63
CA ALA A 493 -93.85 53.11 -50.36
C ALA A 493 -93.78 53.37 -51.87
N ARG A 494 -94.91 53.58 -52.56
CA ARG A 494 -94.94 53.56 -54.04
C ARG A 494 -94.42 54.82 -54.74
N GLN A 495 -93.99 55.83 -53.98
CA GLN A 495 -93.10 56.87 -54.52
C GLN A 495 -91.76 56.29 -55.05
N LEU A 496 -91.35 55.10 -54.58
CA LEU A 496 -90.20 54.36 -55.14
C LEU A 496 -90.49 53.72 -56.52
N GLU A 497 -91.74 53.44 -56.87
CA GLU A 497 -92.09 52.73 -58.11
C GLU A 497 -92.36 53.71 -59.27
N ALA A 498 -92.74 54.95 -58.95
CA ALA A 498 -92.69 56.10 -59.87
C ALA A 498 -91.27 56.34 -60.42
N ALA A 499 -90.22 55.95 -59.69
CA ALA A 499 -88.82 56.08 -60.12
C ALA A 499 -88.32 54.93 -61.00
N LEU A 500 -89.10 53.86 -61.21
CA LEU A 500 -88.66 52.67 -61.95
C LEU A 500 -89.11 52.65 -63.42
N GLU A 501 -90.41 52.81 -63.70
CA GLU A 501 -90.92 52.57 -65.08
C GLU A 501 -91.06 53.81 -65.98
N GLU A 502 -90.62 54.96 -65.47
CA GLU A 502 -89.99 56.01 -66.28
C GLU A 502 -88.75 55.46 -67.04
N GLY A 503 -88.26 54.26 -66.67
CA GLY A 503 -87.30 53.42 -67.37
C GLY A 503 -87.80 52.81 -68.69
N ARG A 504 -88.64 51.76 -68.70
CA ARG A 504 -89.00 51.03 -69.94
C ARG A 504 -89.73 51.85 -71.00
N GLN A 505 -90.30 53.01 -70.65
CA GLN A 505 -90.81 53.97 -71.63
C GLN A 505 -89.74 54.46 -72.63
N LYS A 506 -88.45 54.15 -72.39
CA LYS A 506 -87.30 54.44 -73.27
C LYS A 506 -86.83 53.25 -74.14
N VAL A 507 -87.39 52.03 -74.04
CA VAL A 507 -86.67 50.80 -74.44
C VAL A 507 -87.25 50.01 -75.63
N GLN A 508 -88.54 49.66 -75.67
CA GLN A 508 -88.94 48.41 -76.35
C GLN A 508 -89.79 48.52 -77.65
N MET A 509 -90.23 49.71 -78.08
CA MET A 509 -91.03 49.90 -79.30
C MET A 509 -90.79 51.28 -79.97
N ALA A 510 -89.73 51.55 -80.74
CA ALA A 510 -88.41 50.93 -80.81
C ALA A 510 -88.31 49.41 -81.03
N PHE A 511 -89.08 48.85 -81.98
CA PHE A 511 -88.61 47.79 -82.90
C PHE A 511 -89.61 47.35 -84.00
N ILE A 512 -90.75 48.04 -84.13
CA ILE A 512 -91.35 48.39 -85.43
C ILE A 512 -91.55 49.91 -85.43
#